data_AF-A0A9D8WA16-F1
#
_entry.id   AF-A0A9D8WA16-F1
#
_cell.length_a   1.000
_cell.length_b   1.000
_cell.length_c   1.000
_cell.angle_alpha   90.00
_cell.angle_beta   90.00
_cell.angle_gamma   90.00
#
_symmetry.space_group_name_H-M   'P 1'
#
loop_
_entity.id
_entity.type
_entity.pdbx_description
1 polymer ?
#
loop_
_entity_poly.entity_id
_entity_poly.type
_entity_poly.pdbx_seq_one_letter_code
_entity_poly.pdbx_strand_id
1 'polypeptide(L)'
;MAAFALLNGGRMVLDPVGWFASIPDLAVTGAANGHLIRDVGTAYLASATGLAFAIWRPAQAMGVLLVAAIFMAGHGIGHLVDIAEGCAAAPGGTATDWLGVIVPGAITAALCGWSLRFRQT
;
A
#
# COMPACT_ATOMS: atom_id res chain seq x y z
N MET A 1 8.84 -1.52 -5.55
CA MET A 1 7.86 -1.09 -4.53
C MET A 1 7.94 0.40 -4.23
N ALA A 2 9.11 0.97 -3.92
CA ALA A 2 9.24 2.42 -3.64
C ALA A 2 8.63 3.32 -4.74
N ALA A 3 8.98 3.08 -6.01
CA ALA A 3 8.44 3.85 -7.14
C ALA A 3 6.92 3.71 -7.30
N PHE A 4 6.38 2.50 -7.12
CA PHE A 4 4.94 2.26 -7.15
C PHE A 4 4.22 3.08 -6.06
N ALA A 5 4.70 2.98 -4.82
CA ALA A 5 4.10 3.71 -3.70
C ALA A 5 4.21 5.23 -3.86
N LEU A 6 5.32 5.71 -4.42
CA LEU A 6 5.52 7.13 -4.72
C LEU A 6 4.51 7.63 -5.77
N LEU A 7 4.38 6.92 -6.89
CA LEU A 7 3.49 7.32 -7.97
C LEU A 7 2.01 7.22 -7.57
N ASN A 8 1.63 6.13 -6.92
CA ASN A 8 0.25 5.94 -6.46
C ASN A 8 -0.12 6.96 -5.37
N GLY A 9 0.70 7.07 -4.31
CA GLY A 9 0.48 8.04 -3.24
C GLY A 9 0.49 9.48 -3.73
N GLY A 10 1.39 9.82 -4.65
CA GLY A 10 1.45 11.13 -5.29
C GLY A 10 0.17 11.44 -6.06
N ARG A 11 -0.35 10.49 -6.84
CA ARG A 11 -1.62 10.65 -7.56
C ARG A 11 -2.81 10.83 -6.60
N MET A 12 -2.87 10.05 -5.52
CA MET A 12 -3.90 10.17 -4.48
C MET A 12 -3.88 11.54 -3.77
N VAL A 13 -2.69 12.08 -3.52
CA VAL A 13 -2.55 13.39 -2.84
C VAL A 13 -2.92 14.56 -3.77
N LEU A 14 -2.40 14.52 -5.00
CA LEU A 14 -2.53 15.63 -5.96
C LEU A 14 -3.95 15.70 -6.57
N ASP A 15 -4.58 14.56 -6.82
CA ASP A 15 -5.91 14.49 -7.42
C ASP A 15 -6.68 13.27 -6.90
N PRO A 16 -7.18 13.33 -5.65
CA PRO A 16 -7.83 12.19 -5.03
C PRO A 16 -9.11 11.76 -5.76
N VAL A 17 -9.89 12.73 -6.26
CA VAL A 17 -11.16 12.44 -6.93
C VAL A 17 -10.90 11.83 -8.31
N GLY A 18 -9.94 12.35 -9.07
CA GLY A 18 -9.54 11.76 -10.34
C GLY A 18 -8.83 10.41 -10.17
N TRP A 19 -8.09 10.18 -9.08
CA TRP A 19 -7.57 8.86 -8.73
C TRP A 19 -8.71 7.87 -8.49
N PHE A 20 -9.67 8.24 -7.64
CA PHE A 20 -10.83 7.40 -7.33
C PHE A 20 -11.62 7.05 -8.59
N ALA A 21 -11.94 8.05 -9.42
CA ALA A 21 -12.69 7.87 -10.66
C ALA A 21 -11.94 7.02 -11.71
N SER A 22 -10.62 6.90 -11.61
CA SER A 22 -9.81 6.06 -12.52
C SER A 22 -9.86 4.57 -12.19
N ILE A 23 -10.43 4.20 -11.04
CA ILE A 23 -10.57 2.82 -10.59
C ILE A 23 -12.07 2.50 -10.50
N PRO A 24 -12.66 1.89 -11.54
CA PRO A 24 -14.10 1.64 -11.62
C PRO A 24 -14.63 0.84 -10.42
N ASP A 25 -13.82 -0.09 -9.92
CA ASP A 25 -14.18 -0.99 -8.82
C ASP A 25 -14.44 -0.25 -7.50
N LEU A 26 -13.88 0.95 -7.30
CA LEU A 26 -14.01 1.69 -6.04
C LEU A 26 -15.42 2.24 -5.81
N ALA A 27 -16.23 2.40 -6.87
CA ALA A 27 -17.58 2.92 -6.73
C ALA A 27 -18.48 2.07 -5.80
N VAL A 28 -18.17 0.77 -5.63
CA VAL A 28 -18.88 -0.11 -4.70
C VAL A 28 -18.69 0.29 -3.24
N THR A 29 -17.60 1.00 -2.92
CA THR A 29 -17.24 1.40 -1.55
C THR A 29 -17.91 2.70 -1.11
N GLY A 30 -18.74 3.31 -1.98
CA GLY A 30 -19.48 4.54 -1.71
C GLY A 30 -18.91 5.76 -2.43
N ALA A 31 -19.31 6.95 -1.98
CA ALA A 31 -18.86 8.20 -2.58
C ALA A 31 -17.40 8.50 -2.23
N ALA A 32 -16.66 9.10 -3.18
CA ALA A 32 -15.27 9.47 -2.98
C ALA A 32 -15.10 10.43 -1.79
N ASN A 33 -14.29 10.03 -0.81
CA ASN A 33 -13.85 10.91 0.27
C ASN A 33 -12.44 11.43 -0.02
N GLY A 34 -12.36 12.65 -0.55
CA GLY A 34 -11.08 13.26 -0.95
C GLY A 34 -10.13 13.57 0.20
N HIS A 35 -10.60 13.60 1.46
CA HIS A 35 -9.72 13.73 2.62
C HIS A 35 -9.07 12.37 2.94
N LEU A 36 -9.89 11.33 3.11
CA LEU A 36 -9.43 9.96 3.37
C LEU A 36 -8.44 9.47 2.30
N ILE A 37 -8.72 9.73 1.02
CA ILE A 37 -7.82 9.34 -0.07
C ILE A 37 -6.45 10.02 0.07
N ARG A 38 -6.39 11.29 0.52
CA ARG A 38 -5.11 11.98 0.76
C ARG A 38 -4.37 11.44 1.97
N ASP A 39 -5.07 11.04 3.01
CA ASP A 39 -4.46 10.43 4.19
C ASP A 39 -3.79 9.10 3.83
N VAL A 40 -4.51 8.23 3.13
CA VAL A 40 -3.95 6.96 2.61
C VAL A 40 -2.82 7.24 1.63
N GLY A 41 -2.98 8.20 0.72
CA GLY A 41 -1.94 8.64 -0.21
C GLY A 41 -0.66 9.10 0.49
N THR A 42 -0.80 9.82 1.61
CA THR A 42 0.33 10.27 2.45
C THR A 42 1.02 9.09 3.10
N ALA A 43 0.29 8.08 3.55
CA ALA A 43 0.87 6.85 4.08
C ALA A 43 1.62 6.03 3.00
N TYR A 44 1.13 6.01 1.76
CA TYR A 44 1.89 5.49 0.61
C TYR A 44 3.18 6.27 0.36
N LEU A 45 3.15 7.61 0.42
CA LEU A 45 4.35 8.46 0.27
C LEU A 45 5.37 8.25 1.41
N ALA A 46 4.89 8.10 2.65
CA ALA A 46 5.73 7.75 3.79
C ALA A 46 6.40 6.38 3.59
N SER A 47 5.62 5.40 3.12
CA SER A 47 6.12 4.05 2.80
C SER A 47 7.14 4.08 1.66
N ALA A 48 6.89 4.88 0.61
CA ALA A 48 7.84 5.09 -0.50
C ALA A 48 9.17 5.68 0.01
N THR A 49 9.10 6.65 0.92
CA THR A 49 10.26 7.29 1.53
C THR A 49 11.05 6.29 2.38
N GLY A 50 10.38 5.49 3.20
CA GLY A 50 11.01 4.43 3.99
C GLY A 50 11.68 3.37 3.12
N LEU A 51 11.03 2.95 2.03
CA LEU A 51 11.59 2.00 1.07
C LEU A 51 12.80 2.58 0.30
N ALA A 52 12.74 3.86 -0.09
CA ALA A 52 13.87 4.53 -0.73
C ALA A 52 15.06 4.69 0.24
N PHE A 53 14.79 5.05 1.50
CA PHE A 53 15.79 5.08 2.55
C PHE A 53 16.44 3.70 2.75
N ALA A 54 15.65 2.63 2.68
CA ALA A 54 16.17 1.27 2.80
C ALA A 54 17.17 0.89 1.69
N ILE A 55 17.02 1.45 0.50
CA ILE A 55 17.97 1.30 -0.61
C ILE A 55 19.24 2.12 -0.33
N TRP A 56 19.10 3.35 0.16
CA TRP A 56 20.22 4.26 0.36
C TRP A 56 21.09 3.93 1.59
N ARG A 57 20.46 3.50 2.69
CA ARG A 57 21.10 3.23 3.99
C ARG A 57 20.67 1.86 4.54
N PRO A 58 20.97 0.75 3.86
CA PRO A 58 20.46 -0.58 4.20
C PRO A 58 20.81 -1.01 5.64
N ALA A 59 21.97 -0.61 6.16
CA ALA A 59 22.40 -0.90 7.54
C ALA A 59 21.53 -0.22 8.62
N GLN A 60 20.88 0.91 8.31
CA GLN A 60 20.05 1.69 9.25
C GLN A 60 18.54 1.52 8.97
N ALA A 61 18.19 0.80 7.91
CA ALA A 61 16.86 0.77 7.34
C ALA A 61 15.79 -0.01 8.12
N MET A 62 16.18 -0.86 9.08
CA MET A 62 15.27 -1.87 9.63
C MET A 62 14.00 -1.25 10.24
N GLY A 63 14.14 -0.20 11.04
CA GLY A 63 13.00 0.47 11.67
C GLY A 63 12.02 1.05 10.64
N VAL A 64 12.53 1.74 9.61
CA VAL A 64 11.66 2.35 8.59
C VAL A 64 11.05 1.30 7.64
N LEU A 65 11.77 0.20 7.38
CA LEU A 65 11.27 -0.90 6.57
C LEU A 65 10.15 -1.66 7.29
N LEU A 66 10.28 -1.83 8.62
CA LEU A 66 9.23 -2.41 9.45
C LEU A 66 7.95 -1.55 9.43
N VAL A 67 8.08 -0.23 9.60
CA VAL A 67 6.92 0.68 9.55
C VAL A 67 6.24 0.64 8.17
N ALA A 68 7.02 0.68 7.09
CA ALA A 68 6.48 0.56 5.73
C ALA A 68 5.77 -0.80 5.52
N ALA A 69 6.34 -1.89 6.04
CA ALA A 69 5.72 -3.21 5.98
C ALA A 69 4.42 -3.29 6.78
N ILE A 70 4.37 -2.72 7.98
CA ILE A 70 3.16 -2.69 8.82
C ILE A 70 2.02 -1.99 8.07
N PHE A 71 2.27 -0.79 7.52
CA PHE A 71 1.22 -0.08 6.79
C PHE A 71 0.81 -0.83 5.53
N MET A 72 1.76 -1.19 4.65
CA MET A 72 1.44 -1.80 3.36
C MET A 72 0.77 -3.16 3.50
N ALA A 73 1.22 -4.00 4.45
CA ALA A 73 0.61 -5.30 4.70
C ALA A 73 -0.73 -5.15 5.44
N GLY A 74 -0.82 -4.27 6.44
CA GLY A 74 -2.06 -4.00 7.16
C GLY A 74 -3.16 -3.48 6.23
N HIS A 75 -2.81 -2.60 5.28
CA HIS A 75 -3.74 -2.14 4.25
C HIS A 75 -4.20 -3.28 3.34
N GLY A 76 -3.27 -4.14 2.88
CA GLY A 76 -3.62 -5.35 2.13
C GLY A 76 -4.53 -6.31 2.90
N ILE A 77 -4.32 -6.46 4.21
CA ILE A 77 -5.20 -7.25 5.08
C ILE A 77 -6.60 -6.64 5.14
N GLY A 78 -6.73 -5.31 5.18
CA GLY A 78 -8.04 -4.64 5.10
C GLY A 78 -8.83 -5.04 3.86
N HIS A 79 -8.19 -5.06 2.69
CA HIS A 79 -8.85 -5.53 1.46
C HIS A 79 -9.24 -7.01 1.52
N LEU A 80 -8.41 -7.86 2.17
CA LEU A 80 -8.77 -9.27 2.36
C LEU A 80 -9.98 -9.44 3.29
N VAL A 81 -10.12 -8.59 4.31
CA VAL A 81 -11.31 -8.55 5.18
C VAL A 81 -12.54 -8.14 4.38
N ASP A 82 -12.47 -7.06 3.59
CA ASP A 82 -13.59 -6.62 2.76
C ASP A 82 -14.02 -7.70 1.74
N ILE A 83 -13.05 -8.42 1.16
CA ILE A 83 -13.33 -9.56 0.28
C ILE A 83 -14.04 -10.70 1.03
N ALA A 84 -13.59 -11.01 2.25
CA ALA A 84 -14.16 -12.08 3.07
C ALA A 84 -15.58 -11.75 3.57
N GLU A 85 -15.86 -10.48 3.86
CA GLU A 85 -17.17 -9.99 4.29
C GLU A 85 -18.14 -9.77 3.11
N GLY A 86 -17.68 -9.90 1.87
CA GLY A 86 -18.48 -9.69 0.67
C GLY A 86 -18.74 -8.22 0.34
N CYS A 87 -17.92 -7.31 0.87
CA CYS A 87 -17.97 -5.87 0.63
C CYS A 87 -17.14 -5.44 -0.60
N ALA A 88 -16.30 -6.32 -1.14
CA ALA A 88 -15.54 -6.07 -2.36
C ALA A 88 -16.41 -6.12 -3.63
N ALA A 89 -15.93 -5.50 -4.71
CA ALA A 89 -16.67 -5.43 -5.99
C ALA A 89 -16.88 -6.79 -6.67
N ALA A 90 -16.07 -7.80 -6.34
CA ALA A 90 -16.18 -9.15 -6.87
C ALA A 90 -15.87 -10.21 -5.80
N PRO A 91 -16.49 -11.41 -5.87
CA PRO A 91 -16.10 -12.54 -5.03
C PRO A 91 -14.62 -12.86 -5.23
N GLY A 92 -13.83 -12.84 -4.15
CA GLY A 92 -12.38 -13.05 -4.21
C GLY A 92 -11.54 -11.81 -4.57
N GLY A 93 -12.17 -10.64 -4.74
CA GLY A 93 -11.50 -9.38 -5.05
C GLY A 93 -11.23 -9.16 -6.54
N THR A 94 -10.95 -7.91 -6.89
CA THR A 94 -10.66 -7.47 -8.25
C THR A 94 -9.17 -7.51 -8.55
N ALA A 95 -8.79 -7.41 -9.82
CA ALA A 95 -7.38 -7.22 -10.19
C ALA A 95 -6.78 -5.98 -9.52
N THR A 96 -7.58 -4.93 -9.28
CA THR A 96 -7.13 -3.72 -8.60
C THR A 96 -6.82 -3.98 -7.12
N ASP A 97 -7.65 -4.75 -6.42
CA ASP A 97 -7.38 -5.16 -5.03
C ASP A 97 -6.05 -5.91 -4.93
N TRP A 98 -5.85 -6.88 -5.82
CA TRP A 98 -4.66 -7.73 -5.83
C TRP A 98 -3.40 -6.97 -6.23
N LEU A 99 -3.41 -6.30 -7.39
CA LEU A 99 -2.22 -5.67 -7.95
C LEU A 99 -1.92 -4.30 -7.32
N GLY A 100 -2.96 -3.58 -6.91
CA GLY A 100 -2.83 -2.25 -6.32
C GLY A 100 -2.51 -2.27 -4.82
N VAL A 101 -2.92 -3.32 -4.10
CA VAL A 101 -2.87 -3.30 -2.63
C VAL A 101 -2.28 -4.58 -2.03
N ILE A 102 -2.89 -5.75 -2.29
CA ILE A 102 -2.51 -6.99 -1.58
C ILE A 102 -1.09 -7.45 -1.94
N VAL A 103 -0.77 -7.55 -3.24
CA VAL A 103 0.56 -7.98 -3.69
C VAL A 103 1.65 -6.98 -3.29
N PRO A 104 1.48 -5.65 -3.46
CA PRO A 104 2.44 -4.67 -2.93
C PRO A 104 2.68 -4.80 -1.42
N GLY A 105 1.62 -5.06 -0.64
CA GLY A 105 1.71 -5.34 0.79
C GLY A 105 2.56 -6.57 1.09
N ALA A 106 2.26 -7.70 0.42
CA ALA A 106 2.98 -8.96 0.59
C ALA A 106 4.46 -8.83 0.21
N ILE A 107 4.78 -8.17 -0.91
CA ILE A 107 6.18 -7.92 -1.33
C ILE A 107 6.91 -7.09 -0.28
N THR A 108 6.28 -6.03 0.24
CA THR A 108 6.90 -5.15 1.24
C THR A 108 7.18 -5.92 2.55
N ALA A 109 6.23 -6.75 3.00
CA ALA A 109 6.42 -7.64 4.15
C ALA A 109 7.55 -8.65 3.91
N ALA A 110 7.62 -9.28 2.73
CA ALA A 110 8.66 -10.22 2.37
C ALA A 110 10.05 -9.56 2.37
N LEU A 111 10.18 -8.34 1.84
CA LEU A 111 11.43 -7.57 1.87
C LEU A 111 11.86 -7.27 3.32
N CYS A 112 10.92 -6.91 4.19
CA CYS A 112 11.19 -6.70 5.61
C CYS A 112 11.67 -8.00 6.29
N GLY A 113 10.96 -9.11 6.10
CA GLY A 113 11.34 -10.42 6.66
C GLY A 113 12.69 -10.91 6.16
N TRP A 114 12.98 -10.73 4.87
CA TRP A 114 14.29 -11.01 4.29
C TRP A 114 15.37 -10.18 4.97
N SER A 115 15.20 -8.87 5.06
CA SER A 115 16.18 -7.98 5.71
C SER A 115 16.46 -8.36 7.17
N LEU A 116 15.46 -8.84 7.91
CA LEU A 116 15.62 -9.32 9.29
C LEU A 116 16.52 -10.56 9.35
N ARG A 117 16.30 -11.52 8.46
CA ARG A 117 17.06 -12.77 8.41
C ARG A 117 18.56 -12.53 8.16
N PHE A 118 18.91 -11.64 7.22
CA PHE A 118 20.31 -11.36 6.87
C PHE A 118 21.07 -10.50 7.90
N ARG A 119 20.38 -9.94 8.88
CA ARG A 119 21.03 -9.25 10.01
C ARG A 119 21.37 -10.18 11.17
N GLN A 120 20.82 -11.39 11.17
CA GLN A 120 21.04 -12.39 12.23
C GLN A 120 22.14 -13.41 11.88
N THR A 121 22.67 -13.36 10.65
CA THR A 121 23.77 -14.21 10.15
C THR A 121 25.06 -13.42 10.06
#